data_AF-A0A3P6H6B3-F1
#
_entry.id   AF-A0A3P6H6B3-F1
#
_cell.length_a   1.000
_cell.length_b   1.000
_cell.length_c   1.000
_cell.angle_alpha   90.00
_cell.angle_beta   90.00
_cell.angle_gamma   90.00
#
_symmetry.space_group_name_H-M   'P 1'
#
loop_
_entity.id
_entity.type
_entity.pdbx_description
1 polymer ?
#
loop_
_entity_poly.entity_id
_entity_poly.type
_entity_poly.pdbx_seq_one_letter_code
_entity_poly.pdbx_strand_id
1 'polypeptide(L)'
;MYGQRATRTSVAEDLHKSGRELGMYRESRKASDSAKAKAEAELSKAKTTAQELTLLIEQSNLRLKSVKKLKIDGNGNYAQIIRELEDVKQELSKLKLDAAYVLKEKVTAEKEVMELGAKTEEDLNLVESLMLEVDAANEEHVLVELAKMEALKECKEVEEERERERKEAFEELEKMKKRTKEMNKEIKRSKEYENVLSETLADIEMLETQLSLVKDMERKAPENQRGKKDALTVLREVTEETEAKKEELASLNAELLYLGGIMDALSKELEEVKQEAARFEKVIRKDDEMIERLNTKLLMAKGRLEAVSADEERISSLADNLICSLEKLKNDKEAAKKEEVELKEEAKIIKKTEIKFSGKEKELLSKLDELEKAKRAESLALEKLESMVERTVVTREMDSQSSSTITISRFEYEYLSGQARHAEETAEKKVEAAMAWVEALKASTKEIVMKTETLERESGKTMVEEERASFRMQRSLSIKRLVQNEIEKFKEESAEDKSSSLVVSSSPKPVRRSVRISGRFTPVQGGKTRRYSSGNRGTTPSYFVIKKKKKKVPNLVKFFSRKRDKSSLEQ
;
A
#
# COMPACT_ATOMS: atom_id res chain seq x y z
N MET A 1 38.19 -23.85 33.01
CA MET A 1 39.18 -22.80 32.67
C MET A 1 39.39 -22.69 31.15
N TYR A 2 38.37 -22.31 30.37
CA TYR A 2 38.52 -22.02 28.93
C TYR A 2 37.45 -21.00 28.53
N GLY A 3 37.67 -19.72 28.85
CA GLY A 3 36.71 -18.66 28.52
C GLY A 3 37.29 -17.24 28.55
N GLN A 4 38.42 -17.02 29.24
CA GLN A 4 39.03 -15.70 29.38
C GLN A 4 40.06 -15.34 28.29
N ARG A 5 40.28 -16.18 27.26
CA ARG A 5 41.23 -15.86 26.17
C ARG A 5 40.61 -15.13 24.97
N ALA A 6 39.31 -15.27 24.72
CA ALA A 6 38.67 -14.69 23.53
C ALA A 6 38.32 -13.19 23.68
N THR A 7 38.15 -12.69 24.90
CA THR A 7 37.82 -11.28 25.16
C THR A 7 39.05 -10.37 25.22
N ARG A 8 40.26 -10.93 25.38
CA ARG A 8 41.51 -10.15 25.34
C ARG A 8 41.98 -9.86 23.91
N THR A 9 41.61 -10.69 22.94
CA THR A 9 41.98 -10.50 21.53
C THR A 9 41.16 -9.41 20.85
N SER A 10 39.85 -9.31 21.13
CA SER A 10 39.01 -8.25 20.53
C SER A 10 39.37 -6.85 21.03
N VAL A 11 39.62 -6.71 22.34
CA VAL A 11 40.03 -5.42 22.94
C VAL A 11 41.39 -4.97 22.41
N ALA A 12 42.32 -5.90 22.17
CA ALA A 12 43.61 -5.58 21.58
C ALA A 12 43.47 -5.14 20.10
N GLU A 13 42.61 -5.80 19.33
CA GLU A 13 42.33 -5.44 17.95
C GLU A 13 41.68 -4.06 17.83
N ASP A 14 40.74 -3.72 18.71
CA ASP A 14 40.05 -2.42 18.70
C ASP A 14 40.96 -1.28 19.18
N LEU A 15 41.86 -1.53 20.15
CA LEU A 15 42.92 -0.58 20.51
C LEU A 15 43.91 -0.36 19.36
N HIS A 16 44.24 -1.40 18.59
CA HIS A 16 45.09 -1.26 17.40
C HIS A 16 44.39 -0.54 16.23
N LYS A 17 43.07 -0.63 16.12
CA LYS A 17 42.29 0.15 15.13
C LYS A 17 42.21 1.62 15.55
N SER A 18 41.83 1.92 16.79
CA SER A 18 41.78 3.32 17.26
C SER A 18 43.15 3.99 17.30
N GLY A 19 44.22 3.24 17.61
CA GLY A 19 45.59 3.75 17.54
C GLY A 19 46.01 4.11 16.11
N ARG A 20 45.55 3.36 15.10
CA ARG A 20 45.77 3.69 13.69
C ARG A 20 44.96 4.92 13.27
N GLU A 21 43.69 4.99 13.64
CA GLU A 21 42.81 6.13 13.33
C GLU A 21 43.31 7.43 13.96
N LEU A 22 43.77 7.40 15.21
CA LEU A 22 44.40 8.55 15.87
C LEU A 22 45.72 8.97 15.19
N GLY A 23 46.47 8.01 14.65
CA GLY A 23 47.64 8.27 13.82
C GLY A 23 47.28 9.05 12.55
N MET A 24 46.29 8.54 11.81
CA MET A 24 45.79 9.17 10.58
C MET A 24 45.22 10.58 10.83
N TYR A 25 44.50 10.78 11.93
CA TYR A 25 43.97 12.10 12.31
C TYR A 25 45.09 13.09 12.63
N ARG A 26 46.14 12.65 13.34
CA ARG A 26 47.30 13.50 13.66
C ARG A 26 48.08 13.90 12.42
N GLU A 27 48.23 12.98 11.46
CA GLU A 27 48.87 13.26 10.17
C GLU A 27 48.02 14.21 9.31
N SER A 28 46.72 13.98 9.23
CA SER A 28 45.77 14.86 8.52
C SER A 28 45.78 16.28 9.09
N ARG A 29 45.82 16.40 10.42
CA ARG A 29 45.94 17.70 11.10
C ARG A 29 47.25 18.40 10.76
N LYS A 30 48.38 17.69 10.79
CA LYS A 30 49.69 18.25 10.39
C LYS A 30 49.70 18.70 8.93
N ALA A 31 49.09 17.92 8.03
CA ALA A 31 48.98 18.28 6.63
C ALA A 31 48.15 19.55 6.44
N SER A 32 47.00 19.65 7.12
CA SER A 32 46.14 20.84 7.14
C SER A 32 46.88 22.07 7.68
N ASP A 33 47.58 21.94 8.81
CA ASP A 33 48.34 23.03 9.42
C ASP A 33 49.48 23.48 8.48
N SER A 34 50.14 22.55 7.79
CA SER A 34 51.17 22.88 6.79
C SER A 34 50.62 23.57 5.54
N ALA A 35 49.42 23.19 5.09
CA ALA A 35 48.74 23.82 3.97
C ALA A 35 48.29 25.25 4.33
N LYS A 36 47.78 25.43 5.56
CA LYS A 36 47.43 26.75 6.09
C LYS A 36 48.65 27.67 6.16
N ALA A 37 49.78 27.19 6.68
CA ALA A 37 51.02 27.96 6.74
C ALA A 37 51.54 28.36 5.34
N LYS A 38 51.41 27.48 4.34
CA LYS A 38 51.74 27.80 2.95
C LYS A 38 50.82 28.88 2.36
N ALA A 39 49.51 28.76 2.57
CA ALA A 39 48.55 29.75 2.12
C ALA A 39 48.80 31.13 2.78
N GLU A 40 49.12 31.17 4.07
CA GLU A 40 49.47 32.42 4.78
C GLU A 40 50.78 33.03 4.26
N ALA A 41 51.77 32.21 3.91
CA ALA A 41 53.01 32.66 3.29
C ALA A 41 52.81 33.20 1.85
N GLU A 42 51.92 32.59 1.07
CA GLU A 42 51.56 33.08 -0.26
C GLU A 42 50.76 34.38 -0.19
N LEU A 43 49.85 34.48 0.80
CA LEU A 43 49.07 35.68 1.04
C LEU A 43 49.94 36.86 1.49
N SER A 44 50.96 36.62 2.33
CA SER A 44 51.91 37.68 2.70
C SER A 44 52.75 38.14 1.51
N LYS A 45 53.21 37.22 0.64
CA LYS A 45 53.88 37.56 -0.62
C LYS A 45 52.98 38.35 -1.58
N ALA A 46 51.71 37.97 -1.72
CA ALA A 46 50.75 38.71 -2.53
C ALA A 46 50.48 40.12 -1.97
N LYS A 47 50.47 40.28 -0.65
CA LYS A 47 50.35 41.60 -0.01
C LYS A 47 51.57 42.46 -0.28
N THR A 48 52.79 41.92 -0.21
CA THR A 48 54.01 42.70 -0.51
C THR A 48 54.06 43.11 -1.98
N THR A 49 53.72 42.22 -2.91
CA THR A 49 53.68 42.59 -4.34
C THR A 49 52.59 43.61 -4.65
N ALA A 50 51.42 43.51 -4.01
CA ALA A 50 50.38 44.53 -4.14
C ALA A 50 50.83 45.90 -3.61
N GLN A 51 51.56 45.93 -2.49
CA GLN A 51 52.15 47.17 -1.96
C GLN A 51 53.23 47.74 -2.88
N GLU A 52 54.11 46.90 -3.43
CA GLU A 52 55.12 47.31 -4.43
C GLU A 52 54.49 47.89 -5.69
N LEU A 53 53.44 47.26 -6.22
CA LEU A 53 52.69 47.77 -7.36
C LEU A 53 51.99 49.09 -7.05
N THR A 54 51.45 49.24 -5.84
CA THR A 54 50.84 50.49 -5.39
C THR A 54 51.87 51.63 -5.36
N LEU A 55 53.08 51.35 -4.85
CA LEU A 55 54.18 52.32 -4.85
C LEU A 55 54.66 52.65 -6.27
N LEU A 56 54.74 51.67 -7.18
CA LEU A 56 55.07 51.90 -8.60
C LEU A 56 54.02 52.74 -9.31
N ILE A 57 52.74 52.55 -8.98
CA ILE A 57 51.63 53.37 -9.50
C ILE A 57 51.75 54.80 -8.96
N GLU A 58 52.02 54.99 -7.67
CA GLU A 58 52.25 56.33 -7.12
C GLU A 58 53.48 57.01 -7.73
N GLN A 59 54.58 56.28 -7.89
CA GLN A 59 55.81 56.80 -8.50
C GLN A 59 55.61 57.16 -9.98
N SER A 60 54.89 56.35 -10.75
CA SER A 60 54.55 56.65 -12.14
C SER A 60 53.59 57.85 -12.24
N ASN A 61 52.64 58.00 -11.32
CA ASN A 61 51.77 59.17 -11.23
C ASN A 61 52.56 60.45 -10.87
N LEU A 62 53.59 60.36 -10.03
CA LEU A 62 54.51 61.48 -9.76
C LEU A 62 55.36 61.82 -10.98
N ARG A 63 55.82 60.84 -11.76
CA ARG A 63 56.52 61.06 -13.04
C ARG A 63 55.59 61.68 -14.09
N LEU A 64 54.33 61.27 -14.18
CA LEU A 64 53.35 61.91 -15.08
C LEU A 64 53.08 63.37 -14.67
N LYS A 65 53.10 63.68 -13.37
CA LYS A 65 53.02 65.07 -12.88
C LYS A 65 54.27 65.89 -13.23
N SER A 66 55.47 65.30 -13.33
CA SER A 66 56.68 66.00 -13.78
C SER A 66 56.80 66.11 -15.31
N VAL A 67 56.21 65.18 -16.07
CA VAL A 67 56.14 65.22 -17.54
C VAL A 67 55.11 66.24 -18.04
N LYS A 68 54.14 66.67 -17.20
CA LYS A 68 53.23 67.80 -17.49
C LYS A 68 53.92 69.18 -17.58
N LYS A 69 55.26 69.25 -17.44
CA LYS A 69 56.09 70.44 -17.66
C LYS A 69 57.19 70.21 -18.71
N LEU A 70 56.89 69.60 -19.85
CA LEU A 70 57.78 69.65 -21.02
C LEU A 70 56.99 70.03 -22.28
N LYS A 71 57.37 71.16 -22.86
CA LYS A 71 56.89 71.69 -24.15
C LYS A 71 57.22 70.69 -25.25
N ILE A 72 56.24 70.36 -26.08
CA ILE A 72 56.45 69.60 -27.32
C ILE A 72 56.57 70.62 -28.45
N ASP A 73 57.80 70.83 -28.92
CA ASP A 73 58.08 71.36 -30.26
C ASP A 73 57.95 70.21 -31.28
N GLY A 74 57.46 70.53 -32.49
CA GLY A 74 57.59 69.67 -33.67
C GLY A 74 56.27 69.27 -34.35
N ASN A 75 55.91 70.03 -35.38
CA ASN A 75 54.66 70.02 -36.17
C ASN A 75 54.32 68.73 -36.96
N GLY A 76 54.92 67.58 -36.62
CA GLY A 76 54.60 66.26 -37.19
C GLY A 76 54.06 65.26 -36.17
N ASN A 77 54.41 65.44 -34.88
CA ASN A 77 54.02 64.51 -33.81
C ASN A 77 52.58 64.76 -33.34
N TYR A 78 52.05 65.98 -33.49
CA TYR A 78 50.70 66.33 -33.04
C TYR A 78 49.60 65.57 -33.79
N ALA A 79 49.74 65.41 -35.11
CA ALA A 79 48.79 64.63 -35.92
C ALA A 79 48.83 63.13 -35.60
N GLN A 80 50.01 62.60 -35.25
CA GLN A 80 50.15 61.22 -34.80
C GLN A 80 49.53 61.02 -33.41
N ILE A 81 49.79 61.93 -32.46
CA ILE A 81 49.21 61.91 -31.11
C ILE A 81 47.68 62.02 -31.16
N ILE A 82 47.10 62.82 -32.07
CA ILE A 82 45.64 62.91 -32.23
C ILE A 82 45.06 61.59 -32.75
N ARG A 83 45.70 60.93 -33.72
CA ARG A 83 45.25 59.62 -34.23
C ARG A 83 45.33 58.55 -33.15
N GLU A 84 46.46 58.45 -32.46
CA GLU A 84 46.63 57.52 -31.33
C GLU A 84 45.61 57.79 -30.22
N LEU A 85 45.26 59.06 -29.96
CA LEU A 85 44.22 59.41 -28.98
C LEU A 85 42.82 58.95 -29.41
N GLU A 86 42.47 59.08 -30.70
CA GLU A 86 41.18 58.60 -31.20
C GLU A 86 41.12 57.06 -31.20
N ASP A 87 42.22 56.38 -31.53
CA ASP A 87 42.33 54.92 -31.44
C ASP A 87 42.14 54.44 -29.99
N VAL A 88 42.84 55.06 -29.02
CA VAL A 88 42.68 54.76 -27.58
C VAL A 88 41.26 55.04 -27.10
N LYS A 89 40.59 56.08 -27.63
CA LYS A 89 39.21 56.40 -27.29
C LYS A 89 38.23 55.36 -27.84
N GLN A 90 38.48 54.84 -29.04
CA GLN A 90 37.72 53.72 -29.60
C GLN A 90 37.94 52.44 -28.79
N GLU A 91 39.19 52.12 -28.44
CA GLU A 91 39.51 50.98 -27.56
C GLU A 91 38.84 51.10 -26.19
N LEU A 92 38.86 52.29 -25.58
CA LEU A 92 38.17 52.56 -24.33
C LEU A 92 36.65 52.36 -24.45
N SER A 93 36.06 52.75 -25.58
CA SER A 93 34.63 52.52 -25.82
C SER A 93 34.28 51.03 -25.95
N LYS A 94 35.14 50.25 -26.62
CA LYS A 94 35.02 48.79 -26.72
C LYS A 94 35.18 48.14 -25.35
N LEU A 95 36.23 48.49 -24.61
CA LEU A 95 36.47 48.00 -23.26
C LEU A 95 35.31 48.33 -22.30
N LYS A 96 34.65 49.48 -22.44
CA LYS A 96 33.46 49.81 -21.64
C LYS A 96 32.28 48.90 -21.95
N LEU A 97 32.07 48.54 -23.22
CA LEU A 97 31.03 47.59 -23.62
C LEU A 97 31.36 46.18 -23.12
N ASP A 98 32.61 45.73 -23.28
CA ASP A 98 33.06 44.42 -22.81
C ASP A 98 32.97 44.33 -21.28
N ALA A 99 33.39 45.38 -20.55
CA ALA A 99 33.23 45.43 -19.10
C ALA A 99 31.76 45.39 -18.65
N ALA A 100 30.86 46.08 -19.37
CA ALA A 100 29.43 46.02 -19.10
C ALA A 100 28.84 44.63 -19.38
N TYR A 101 29.32 43.94 -20.42
CA TYR A 101 28.94 42.57 -20.72
C TYR A 101 29.42 41.59 -19.64
N VAL A 102 30.71 41.64 -19.28
CA VAL A 102 31.31 40.81 -18.23
C VAL A 102 30.63 41.04 -16.88
N LEU A 103 30.25 42.28 -16.55
CA LEU A 103 29.50 42.56 -15.32
C LEU A 103 28.12 41.91 -15.31
N LYS A 104 27.39 41.91 -16.44
CA LYS A 104 26.10 41.22 -16.54
C LYS A 104 26.25 39.71 -16.37
N GLU A 105 27.23 39.13 -17.05
CA GLU A 105 27.52 37.69 -16.97
C GLU A 105 27.99 37.27 -15.57
N LYS A 106 28.78 38.12 -14.90
CA LYS A 106 29.16 37.93 -13.50
C LYS A 106 27.94 37.88 -12.59
N VAL A 107 26.99 38.83 -12.74
CA VAL A 107 25.78 38.87 -11.92
C VAL A 107 24.90 37.62 -12.16
N THR A 108 24.83 37.11 -13.39
CA THR A 108 24.10 35.86 -13.65
C THR A 108 24.80 34.67 -13.02
N ALA A 109 26.12 34.56 -13.14
CA ALA A 109 26.89 33.49 -12.50
C ALA A 109 26.80 33.53 -10.96
N GLU A 110 26.82 34.71 -10.35
CA GLU A 110 26.65 34.88 -8.90
C GLU A 110 25.27 34.40 -8.43
N LYS A 111 24.20 34.68 -9.20
CA LYS A 111 22.86 34.16 -8.90
C LYS A 111 22.79 32.64 -8.96
N GLU A 112 23.35 32.05 -10.01
CA GLU A 112 23.41 30.59 -10.15
C GLU A 112 24.18 29.93 -9.00
N VAL A 113 25.31 30.52 -8.58
CA VAL A 113 26.08 30.05 -7.43
C VAL A 113 25.27 30.13 -6.14
N MET A 114 24.52 31.21 -5.92
CA MET A 114 23.64 31.33 -4.74
C MET A 114 22.52 30.28 -4.75
N GLU A 115 21.88 30.04 -5.91
CA GLU A 115 20.83 29.03 -6.04
C GLU A 115 21.36 27.61 -5.81
N LEU A 116 22.56 27.31 -6.31
CA LEU A 116 23.22 26.04 -6.04
C LEU A 116 23.62 25.92 -4.56
N GLY A 117 24.13 26.99 -3.95
CA GLY A 117 24.43 27.03 -2.51
C GLY A 117 23.20 26.69 -1.66
N ALA A 118 22.05 27.32 -1.93
CA ALA A 118 20.81 27.02 -1.23
C ALA A 118 20.38 25.55 -1.39
N LYS A 119 20.43 25.00 -2.61
CA LYS A 119 20.12 23.57 -2.85
C LYS A 119 21.07 22.65 -2.09
N THR A 120 22.37 22.96 -2.05
CA THR A 120 23.33 22.15 -1.30
C THR A 120 23.09 22.19 0.20
N GLU A 121 22.63 23.31 0.75
CA GLU A 121 22.23 23.42 2.16
C GLU A 121 20.96 22.61 2.45
N GLU A 122 19.96 22.66 1.56
CA GLU A 122 18.76 21.83 1.64
C GLU A 122 19.09 20.33 1.61
N ASP A 123 19.96 19.91 0.69
CA ASP A 123 20.43 18.53 0.58
C ASP A 123 21.21 18.08 1.83
N LEU A 124 22.06 18.95 2.40
CA LEU A 124 22.77 18.68 3.65
C LEU A 124 21.81 18.47 4.82
N ASN A 125 20.82 19.35 4.98
CA ASN A 125 19.79 19.21 6.02
C ASN A 125 18.98 17.92 5.86
N LEU A 126 18.67 17.53 4.62
CA LEU A 126 17.99 16.26 4.33
C LEU A 126 18.86 15.06 4.72
N VAL A 127 20.16 15.08 4.39
CA VAL A 127 21.10 14.02 4.76
C VAL A 127 21.22 13.92 6.29
N GLU A 128 21.34 15.03 7.00
CA GLU A 128 21.39 15.04 8.47
C GLU A 128 20.10 14.46 9.08
N SER A 129 18.93 14.83 8.56
CA SER A 129 17.65 14.25 9.00
C SER A 129 17.58 12.74 8.77
N LEU A 130 18.04 12.27 7.60
CA LEU A 130 18.05 10.84 7.28
C LEU A 130 19.05 10.08 8.16
N MET A 131 20.19 10.68 8.51
CA MET A 131 21.15 10.08 9.44
C MET A 131 20.53 9.87 10.82
N LEU A 132 19.82 10.87 11.35
CA LEU A 132 19.12 10.76 12.63
C LEU A 132 18.02 9.69 12.59
N GLU A 133 17.28 9.58 11.49
CA GLU A 133 16.26 8.54 11.30
C GLU A 133 16.88 7.14 11.24
N VAL A 134 18.02 6.99 10.56
CA VAL A 134 18.77 5.74 10.51
C VAL A 134 19.29 5.36 11.90
N ASP A 135 19.83 6.31 12.67
CA ASP A 135 20.30 6.06 14.03
C ASP A 135 19.15 5.62 14.95
N ALA A 136 17.99 6.29 14.88
CA ALA A 136 16.80 5.89 15.63
C ALA A 136 16.32 4.49 15.25
N ALA A 137 16.25 4.16 13.96
CA ALA A 137 15.87 2.83 13.49
C ALA A 137 16.86 1.74 13.95
N ASN A 138 18.16 2.05 14.00
CA ASN A 138 19.18 1.15 14.52
C ASN A 138 19.01 0.90 16.03
N GLU A 139 18.73 1.95 16.81
CA GLU A 139 18.43 1.83 18.25
C GLU A 139 17.20 0.95 18.50
N GLU A 140 16.10 1.18 17.76
CA GLU A 140 14.89 0.36 17.82
C GLU A 140 15.18 -1.11 17.47
N HIS A 141 15.97 -1.36 16.42
CA HIS A 141 16.37 -2.71 16.04
C HIS A 141 17.12 -3.43 17.17
N VAL A 142 18.05 -2.74 17.84
CA VAL A 142 18.78 -3.28 19.00
C VAL A 142 17.82 -3.62 20.14
N LEU A 143 16.86 -2.74 20.45
CA LEU A 143 15.86 -2.99 21.50
C LEU A 143 14.98 -4.20 21.18
N VAL A 144 14.55 -4.37 19.93
CA VAL A 144 13.75 -5.53 19.49
C VAL A 144 14.55 -6.83 19.63
N GLU A 145 15.82 -6.85 19.21
CA GLU A 145 16.66 -8.05 19.37
C GLU A 145 16.94 -8.36 20.84
N LEU A 146 17.09 -7.36 21.71
CA LEU A 146 17.19 -7.56 23.16
C LEU A 146 15.92 -8.19 23.74
N ALA A 147 14.74 -7.66 23.41
CA ALA A 147 13.46 -8.19 23.85
C ALA A 147 13.25 -9.65 23.37
N LYS A 148 13.65 -9.94 22.14
CA LYS A 148 13.62 -11.30 21.58
C LYS A 148 14.57 -12.24 22.33
N MET A 149 15.78 -11.80 22.65
CA MET A 149 16.71 -12.61 23.46
C MET A 149 16.17 -12.87 24.87
N GLU A 150 15.50 -11.90 25.49
CA GLU A 150 14.89 -12.04 26.81
C GLU A 150 13.72 -13.02 26.78
N ALA A 151 12.80 -12.87 25.82
CA ALA A 151 11.69 -13.80 25.62
C ALA A 151 12.17 -15.24 25.35
N LEU A 152 13.24 -15.41 24.57
CA LEU A 152 13.83 -16.73 24.32
C LEU A 152 14.46 -17.35 25.56
N LYS A 153 14.98 -16.55 26.50
CA LYS A 153 15.50 -17.06 27.78
C LYS A 153 14.35 -17.48 28.69
N GLU A 154 13.34 -16.64 28.84
CA GLU A 154 12.16 -16.96 29.65
C GLU A 154 11.44 -18.23 29.14
N CYS A 155 11.29 -18.37 27.82
CA CYS A 155 10.73 -19.59 27.22
C CYS A 155 11.53 -20.85 27.60
N LYS A 156 12.87 -20.78 27.58
CA LYS A 156 13.72 -21.92 27.98
C LYS A 156 13.57 -22.25 29.47
N GLU A 157 13.52 -21.24 30.33
CA GLU A 157 13.32 -21.42 31.77
C GLU A 157 11.97 -22.09 32.06
N VAL A 158 10.90 -21.65 31.38
CA VAL A 158 9.57 -22.25 31.48
C VAL A 158 9.55 -23.69 30.97
N GLU A 159 10.26 -23.98 29.87
CA GLU A 159 10.39 -25.35 29.36
C GLU A 159 11.10 -26.28 30.35
N GLU A 160 12.21 -25.81 30.95
CA GLU A 160 12.94 -26.55 31.97
C GLU A 160 12.11 -26.79 33.24
N GLU A 161 11.32 -25.80 33.66
CA GLU A 161 10.38 -25.95 34.78
C GLU A 161 9.28 -26.97 34.46
N ARG A 162 8.63 -26.87 33.29
CA ARG A 162 7.63 -27.85 32.86
C ARG A 162 8.20 -29.26 32.74
N GLU A 163 9.46 -29.41 32.33
CA GLU A 163 10.10 -30.72 32.28
C GLU A 163 10.30 -31.30 33.70
N ARG A 164 10.70 -30.47 34.66
CA ARG A 164 10.80 -30.87 36.08
C ARG A 164 9.44 -31.27 36.64
N GLU A 165 8.41 -30.45 36.46
CA GLU A 165 7.04 -30.77 36.89
C GLU A 165 6.53 -32.07 36.27
N ARG A 166 6.79 -32.31 34.99
CA ARG A 166 6.42 -33.57 34.33
C ARG A 166 7.13 -34.77 34.95
N LYS A 167 8.42 -34.65 35.30
CA LYS A 167 9.17 -35.73 35.96
C LYS A 167 8.60 -36.02 37.35
N GLU A 168 8.33 -34.98 38.14
CA GLU A 168 7.73 -35.12 39.47
C GLU A 168 6.34 -35.75 39.40
N ALA A 169 5.47 -35.26 38.50
CA ALA A 169 4.15 -35.83 38.28
C ALA A 169 4.21 -37.29 37.80
N PHE A 170 5.19 -37.63 36.96
CA PHE A 170 5.41 -39.00 36.51
C PHE A 170 5.83 -39.92 37.66
N GLU A 171 6.74 -39.48 38.52
CA GLU A 171 7.14 -40.23 39.71
C GLU A 171 5.98 -40.45 40.69
N GLU A 172 5.14 -39.43 40.89
CA GLU A 172 3.94 -39.53 41.72
C GLU A 172 2.91 -40.48 41.13
N LEU A 173 2.68 -40.42 39.81
CA LEU A 173 1.84 -41.39 39.11
C LEU A 173 2.36 -42.82 39.24
N GLU A 174 3.67 -43.01 39.18
CA GLU A 174 4.27 -44.33 39.36
C GLU A 174 4.06 -44.87 40.79
N LYS A 175 4.21 -44.01 41.81
CA LYS A 175 3.91 -44.33 43.21
C LYS A 175 2.44 -44.68 43.39
N MET A 176 1.53 -43.88 42.83
CA MET A 176 0.08 -44.15 42.83
C MET A 176 -0.23 -45.50 42.19
N LYS A 177 0.33 -45.78 41.01
CA LYS A 177 0.13 -47.05 40.29
C LYS A 177 0.61 -48.25 41.10
N LYS A 178 1.72 -48.13 41.86
CA LYS A 178 2.20 -49.17 42.79
C LYS A 178 1.18 -49.42 43.90
N ARG A 179 0.70 -48.35 44.56
CA ARG A 179 -0.35 -48.45 45.60
C ARG A 179 -1.64 -49.08 45.07
N THR A 180 -2.11 -48.69 43.89
CA THR A 180 -3.30 -49.30 43.27
C THR A 180 -3.11 -50.79 43.00
N LYS A 181 -1.91 -51.21 42.57
CA LYS A 181 -1.60 -52.65 42.39
C LYS A 181 -1.64 -53.41 43.72
N GLU A 182 -1.13 -52.82 44.80
CA GLU A 182 -1.18 -53.41 46.15
C GLU A 182 -2.62 -53.54 46.65
N MET A 183 -3.41 -52.47 46.55
CA MET A 183 -4.83 -52.48 46.89
C MET A 183 -5.61 -53.52 46.09
N ASN A 184 -5.33 -53.67 44.78
CA ASN A 184 -5.95 -54.71 43.96
C ASN A 184 -5.58 -56.14 44.39
N LYS A 185 -4.36 -56.35 44.90
CA LYS A 185 -4.00 -57.66 45.49
C LYS A 185 -4.78 -57.91 46.77
N GLU A 186 -4.95 -56.89 47.60
CA GLU A 186 -5.74 -57.00 48.83
C GLU A 186 -7.21 -57.29 48.56
N ILE A 187 -7.81 -56.60 47.57
CA ILE A 187 -9.19 -56.87 47.11
C ILE A 187 -9.34 -58.33 46.66
N LYS A 188 -8.34 -58.91 45.97
CA LYS A 188 -8.39 -60.33 45.58
C LYS A 188 -8.39 -61.25 46.79
N ARG A 189 -7.53 -61.01 47.79
CA ARG A 189 -7.52 -61.77 49.05
C ARG A 189 -8.83 -61.64 49.79
N SER A 190 -9.39 -60.43 49.87
CA SER A 190 -10.70 -60.20 50.49
C SER A 190 -11.81 -61.00 49.81
N LYS A 191 -11.81 -61.08 48.48
CA LYS A 191 -12.77 -61.91 47.73
C LYS A 191 -12.56 -63.41 47.98
N GLU A 192 -11.32 -63.85 48.11
CA GLU A 192 -11.02 -65.23 48.51
C GLU A 192 -11.59 -65.52 49.91
N TYR A 193 -11.43 -64.62 50.88
CA TYR A 193 -12.03 -64.76 52.21
C TYR A 193 -13.56 -64.73 52.19
N GLU A 194 -14.16 -63.85 51.39
CA GLU A 194 -15.62 -63.78 51.21
C GLU A 194 -16.18 -65.09 50.66
N ASN A 195 -15.49 -65.70 49.68
CA ASN A 195 -15.87 -67.01 49.16
C ASN A 195 -15.79 -68.10 50.23
N VAL A 196 -14.69 -68.18 50.98
CA VAL A 196 -14.54 -69.15 52.08
C VAL A 196 -15.64 -68.95 53.13
N LEU A 197 -15.93 -67.70 53.50
CA LEU A 197 -17.02 -67.39 54.42
C LEU A 197 -18.38 -67.87 53.86
N SER A 198 -18.64 -67.65 52.57
CA SER A 198 -19.87 -68.13 51.93
C SER A 198 -20.00 -69.66 51.92
N GLU A 199 -18.89 -70.37 51.69
CA GLU A 199 -18.84 -71.84 51.78
C GLU A 199 -19.12 -72.31 53.22
N THR A 200 -18.49 -71.68 54.22
CA THR A 200 -18.73 -72.02 55.63
C THR A 200 -20.16 -71.72 56.07
N LEU A 201 -20.79 -70.64 55.56
CA LEU A 201 -22.19 -70.34 55.83
C LEU A 201 -23.11 -71.42 55.25
N ALA A 202 -22.83 -71.89 54.03
CA ALA A 202 -23.58 -72.99 53.42
C ALA A 202 -23.42 -74.32 54.19
N ASP A 203 -22.20 -74.60 54.69
CA ASP A 203 -21.95 -75.77 55.54
C ASP A 203 -22.72 -75.69 56.87
N ILE A 204 -22.75 -74.51 57.51
CA ILE A 204 -23.54 -74.25 58.72
C ILE A 204 -25.04 -74.48 58.45
N GLU A 205 -25.58 -73.93 57.36
CA GLU A 205 -26.98 -74.17 56.95
C GLU A 205 -27.27 -75.67 56.75
N MET A 206 -26.34 -76.41 56.13
CA MET A 206 -26.46 -77.88 56.02
C MET A 206 -26.51 -78.55 57.39
N LEU A 207 -25.61 -78.19 58.31
CA LEU A 207 -25.59 -78.76 59.65
C LEU A 207 -26.86 -78.44 60.43
N GLU A 208 -27.40 -77.21 60.32
CA GLU A 208 -28.67 -76.84 60.93
C GLU A 208 -29.83 -77.68 60.41
N THR A 209 -29.90 -77.91 59.09
CA THR A 209 -30.93 -78.79 58.51
C THR A 209 -30.79 -80.24 58.97
N GLN A 210 -29.56 -80.78 59.06
CA GLN A 210 -29.31 -82.11 59.61
C GLN A 210 -29.69 -82.21 61.09
N LEU A 211 -29.36 -81.19 61.88
CA LEU A 211 -29.71 -81.12 63.30
C LEU A 211 -31.24 -81.09 63.49
N SER A 212 -31.97 -80.38 62.62
CA SER A 212 -33.43 -80.37 62.62
C SER A 212 -34.02 -81.75 62.32
N LEU A 213 -33.43 -82.50 61.37
CA LEU A 213 -33.81 -83.88 61.05
C LEU A 213 -33.56 -84.84 62.21
N VAL A 214 -32.41 -84.73 62.90
CA VAL A 214 -32.09 -85.54 64.09
C VAL A 214 -33.08 -85.24 65.22
N LYS A 215 -33.38 -83.96 65.48
CA LYS A 215 -34.41 -83.56 66.44
C LYS A 215 -35.80 -84.13 66.09
N ASP A 216 -36.14 -84.20 64.81
CA ASP A 216 -37.40 -84.80 64.33
C ASP A 216 -37.40 -86.35 64.35
N MET A 217 -36.22 -87.01 64.32
CA MET A 217 -36.08 -88.44 64.58
C MET A 217 -36.07 -88.78 66.08
N GLU A 218 -35.52 -87.90 66.92
CA GLU A 218 -35.52 -88.01 68.38
C GLU A 218 -36.95 -87.86 68.93
N ARG A 219 -37.80 -87.07 68.25
CA ARG A 219 -39.26 -87.03 68.47
C ARG A 219 -40.01 -88.32 68.07
N LYS A 220 -39.34 -89.34 67.50
CA LYS A 220 -39.94 -90.62 67.03
C LYS A 220 -39.40 -91.90 67.70
N ALA A 221 -38.71 -91.82 68.84
CA ALA A 221 -38.36 -92.99 69.65
C ALA A 221 -39.45 -93.27 70.72
N PRO A 222 -39.94 -94.53 70.90
CA PRO A 222 -40.96 -94.84 71.88
C PRO A 222 -40.30 -95.13 73.24
N GLU A 223 -40.51 -94.26 74.24
CA GLU A 223 -40.06 -94.49 75.61
C GLU A 223 -41.19 -95.05 76.49
N ASN A 224 -40.82 -96.08 77.25
CA ASN A 224 -41.67 -97.11 77.83
C ASN A 224 -42.48 -96.67 79.06
N GLN A 225 -43.64 -97.30 79.21
CA GLN A 225 -44.47 -97.31 80.41
C GLN A 225 -43.87 -98.17 81.54
N ARG A 226 -43.78 -97.62 82.76
CA ARG A 226 -43.87 -98.23 84.11
C ARG A 226 -43.20 -97.26 85.09
N GLY A 227 -43.66 -96.99 86.30
CA GLY A 227 -44.71 -97.53 87.14
C GLY A 227 -44.60 -96.81 88.49
N LYS A 228 -45.71 -96.69 89.21
CA LYS A 228 -45.85 -96.08 90.53
C LYS A 228 -44.67 -96.42 91.47
N LYS A 229 -44.04 -95.39 92.07
CA LYS A 229 -43.79 -95.31 93.52
C LYS A 229 -43.08 -94.01 93.96
N ASP A 230 -43.55 -93.54 95.11
CA ASP A 230 -42.89 -92.72 96.13
C ASP A 230 -42.80 -91.20 95.91
N ALA A 231 -43.65 -90.45 96.64
CA ALA A 231 -43.71 -88.98 96.72
C ALA A 231 -42.43 -88.30 97.27
N LEU A 232 -41.33 -89.04 97.43
CA LEU A 232 -40.03 -88.59 97.93
C LEU A 232 -38.98 -88.44 96.81
N THR A 233 -39.19 -89.03 95.62
CA THR A 233 -38.36 -88.82 94.43
C THR A 233 -38.79 -87.59 93.62
N VAL A 234 -40.10 -87.32 93.53
CA VAL A 234 -40.66 -86.12 92.86
C VAL A 234 -40.16 -84.81 93.49
N LEU A 235 -40.00 -84.78 94.82
CA LEU A 235 -39.45 -83.61 95.52
C LEU A 235 -37.97 -83.38 95.22
N ARG A 236 -37.20 -84.45 94.96
CA ARG A 236 -35.79 -84.36 94.60
C ARG A 236 -35.61 -83.90 93.14
N GLU A 237 -36.40 -84.46 92.21
CA GLU A 237 -36.44 -84.04 90.81
C GLU A 237 -36.89 -82.58 90.67
N VAL A 238 -37.92 -82.15 91.40
CA VAL A 238 -38.35 -80.74 91.39
C VAL A 238 -37.25 -79.82 91.95
N THR A 239 -36.50 -80.24 92.98
CA THR A 239 -35.37 -79.43 93.47
C THR A 239 -34.21 -79.38 92.49
N GLU A 240 -33.86 -80.51 91.87
CA GLU A 240 -32.81 -80.60 90.85
C GLU A 240 -33.18 -79.80 89.58
N GLU A 241 -34.44 -79.83 89.15
CA GLU A 241 -34.97 -79.00 88.06
C GLU A 241 -34.98 -77.50 88.42
N THR A 242 -35.28 -77.15 89.68
CA THR A 242 -35.23 -75.74 90.10
C THR A 242 -33.81 -75.21 90.20
N GLU A 243 -32.83 -76.05 90.54
CA GLU A 243 -31.41 -75.67 90.53
C GLU A 243 -30.89 -75.58 89.08
N ALA A 244 -31.22 -76.53 88.21
CA ALA A 244 -30.87 -76.47 86.78
C ALA A 244 -31.43 -75.21 86.10
N LYS A 245 -32.70 -74.86 86.37
CA LYS A 245 -33.30 -73.62 85.84
C LYS A 245 -32.66 -72.36 86.41
N LYS A 246 -32.15 -72.37 87.64
CA LYS A 246 -31.39 -71.23 88.20
C LYS A 246 -30.03 -71.09 87.51
N GLU A 247 -29.36 -72.20 87.21
CA GLU A 247 -28.10 -72.19 86.46
C GLU A 247 -28.30 -71.68 85.03
N GLU A 248 -29.36 -72.13 84.34
CA GLU A 248 -29.76 -71.59 83.03
C GLU A 248 -30.10 -70.09 83.10
N LEU A 249 -30.77 -69.62 84.17
CA LEU A 249 -31.08 -68.21 84.35
C LEU A 249 -29.81 -67.39 84.64
N ALA A 250 -28.84 -67.96 85.35
CA ALA A 250 -27.53 -67.36 85.56
C ALA A 250 -26.72 -67.27 84.25
N SER A 251 -26.75 -68.29 83.39
CA SER A 251 -26.10 -68.24 82.08
C SER A 251 -26.77 -67.21 81.15
N LEU A 252 -28.11 -67.16 81.13
CA LEU A 252 -28.87 -66.16 80.38
C LEU A 252 -28.55 -64.74 80.83
N ASN A 253 -28.40 -64.52 82.14
CA ASN A 253 -27.98 -63.22 82.68
C ASN A 253 -26.55 -62.87 82.28
N ALA A 254 -25.62 -63.83 82.23
CA ALA A 254 -24.26 -63.61 81.76
C ALA A 254 -24.22 -63.24 80.26
N GLU A 255 -25.03 -63.91 79.44
CA GLU A 255 -25.20 -63.58 78.01
C GLU A 255 -25.83 -62.18 77.82
N LEU A 256 -26.82 -61.81 78.63
CA LEU A 256 -27.40 -60.46 78.62
C LEU A 256 -26.38 -59.38 78.96
N LEU A 257 -25.51 -59.61 79.95
CA LEU A 257 -24.42 -58.69 80.28
C LEU A 257 -23.37 -58.61 79.16
N TYR A 258 -23.07 -59.73 78.51
CA TYR A 258 -22.19 -59.77 77.34
C TYR A 258 -22.77 -59.00 76.15
N LEU A 259 -24.07 -59.19 75.86
CA LEU A 259 -24.79 -58.46 74.82
C LEU A 259 -24.84 -56.95 75.12
N GLY A 260 -25.04 -56.58 76.40
CA GLY A 260 -24.94 -55.19 76.85
C GLY A 260 -23.58 -54.57 76.55
N GLY A 261 -22.50 -55.31 76.82
CA GLY A 261 -21.14 -54.88 76.48
C GLY A 261 -20.92 -54.68 74.96
N ILE A 262 -21.48 -55.56 74.13
CA ILE A 262 -21.44 -55.41 72.67
C ILE A 262 -22.26 -54.20 72.22
N MET A 263 -23.45 -54.00 72.77
CA MET A 263 -24.29 -52.84 72.45
C MET A 263 -23.60 -51.52 72.81
N ASP A 264 -22.92 -51.46 73.96
CA ASP A 264 -22.15 -50.29 74.36
C ASP A 264 -20.95 -50.04 73.44
N ALA A 265 -20.27 -51.10 72.98
CA ALA A 265 -19.19 -51.01 72.00
C ALA A 265 -19.71 -50.50 70.64
N LEU A 266 -20.78 -51.08 70.11
CA LEU A 266 -21.45 -50.63 68.87
C LEU A 266 -21.93 -49.19 68.96
N SER A 267 -22.46 -48.78 70.13
CA SER A 267 -22.91 -47.40 70.33
C SER A 267 -21.75 -46.41 70.30
N LYS A 268 -20.57 -46.78 70.81
CA LYS A 268 -19.35 -45.97 70.72
C LYS A 268 -18.85 -45.88 69.28
N GLU A 269 -18.74 -47.02 68.58
CA GLU A 269 -18.34 -47.05 67.16
C GLU A 269 -19.28 -46.21 66.29
N LEU A 270 -20.59 -46.28 66.52
CA LEU A 270 -21.57 -45.46 65.80
C LEU A 270 -21.33 -43.96 66.03
N GLU A 271 -20.97 -43.56 67.25
CA GLU A 271 -20.70 -42.17 67.56
C GLU A 271 -19.36 -41.69 66.97
N GLU A 272 -18.34 -42.55 66.93
CA GLU A 272 -17.08 -42.30 66.23
C GLU A 272 -17.30 -42.14 64.71
N VAL A 273 -18.08 -43.03 64.09
CA VAL A 273 -18.44 -42.96 62.66
C VAL A 273 -19.18 -41.65 62.35
N LYS A 274 -20.12 -41.21 63.21
CA LYS A 274 -20.78 -39.91 63.03
C LYS A 274 -19.79 -38.73 63.11
N GLN A 275 -18.84 -38.79 64.04
CA GLN A 275 -17.81 -37.75 64.15
C GLN A 275 -16.90 -37.73 62.93
N GLU A 276 -16.51 -38.89 62.41
CA GLU A 276 -15.72 -39.02 61.19
C GLU A 276 -16.49 -38.50 59.96
N ALA A 277 -17.77 -38.86 59.81
CA ALA A 277 -18.64 -38.34 58.76
C ALA A 277 -18.71 -36.80 58.78
N ALA A 278 -18.86 -36.21 59.97
CA ALA A 278 -18.87 -34.75 60.12
C ALA A 278 -17.51 -34.10 59.79
N ARG A 279 -16.39 -34.80 60.02
CA ARG A 279 -15.05 -34.34 59.62
C ARG A 279 -14.89 -34.38 58.10
N PHE A 280 -15.29 -35.48 57.46
CA PHE A 280 -15.25 -35.62 56.00
C PHE A 280 -16.10 -34.56 55.31
N GLU A 281 -17.30 -34.28 55.82
CA GLU A 281 -18.16 -33.25 55.22
C GLU A 281 -17.54 -31.84 55.27
N LYS A 282 -16.79 -31.52 56.33
CA LYS A 282 -16.01 -30.27 56.39
C LYS A 282 -14.88 -30.22 55.38
N VAL A 283 -14.24 -31.35 55.08
CA VAL A 283 -13.19 -31.43 54.05
C VAL A 283 -13.81 -31.25 52.66
N ILE A 284 -14.90 -31.97 52.36
CA ILE A 284 -15.64 -31.85 51.10
C ILE A 284 -16.03 -30.39 50.83
N ARG A 285 -16.60 -29.68 51.81
CA ARG A 285 -16.96 -28.26 51.65
C ARG A 285 -15.76 -27.36 51.31
N LYS A 286 -14.59 -27.61 51.91
CA LYS A 286 -13.37 -26.85 51.59
C LYS A 286 -12.86 -27.14 50.18
N ASP A 287 -12.94 -28.40 49.77
CA ASP A 287 -12.55 -28.83 48.43
C ASP A 287 -13.51 -28.23 47.38
N ASP A 288 -14.82 -28.21 47.65
CA ASP A 288 -15.82 -27.54 46.80
C ASP A 288 -15.53 -26.04 46.65
N GLU A 289 -15.22 -25.34 47.76
CA GLU A 289 -14.80 -23.93 47.72
C GLU A 289 -13.50 -23.72 46.93
N MET A 290 -12.57 -24.68 46.94
CA MET A 290 -11.36 -24.63 46.13
C MET A 290 -11.68 -24.84 44.65
N ILE A 291 -12.54 -25.81 44.32
CA ILE A 291 -13.01 -26.09 42.96
C ILE A 291 -13.70 -24.87 42.36
N GLU A 292 -14.59 -24.22 43.09
CA GLU A 292 -15.26 -22.98 42.63
C GLU A 292 -14.26 -21.84 42.39
N ARG A 293 -13.28 -21.66 43.27
CA ARG A 293 -12.20 -20.68 43.09
C ARG A 293 -11.32 -20.98 41.87
N LEU A 294 -11.07 -22.26 41.56
CA LEU A 294 -10.33 -22.65 40.37
C LEU A 294 -11.17 -22.51 39.10
N ASN A 295 -12.45 -22.87 39.14
CA ASN A 295 -13.39 -22.71 38.02
C ASN A 295 -13.56 -21.25 37.62
N THR A 296 -13.71 -20.34 38.59
CA THR A 296 -13.78 -18.89 38.30
C THR A 296 -12.48 -18.38 37.65
N LYS A 297 -11.30 -18.81 38.13
CA LYS A 297 -10.02 -18.48 37.49
C LYS A 297 -9.92 -19.03 36.06
N LEU A 298 -10.37 -20.26 35.84
CA LEU A 298 -10.38 -20.90 34.52
C LEU A 298 -11.30 -20.12 33.55
N LEU A 299 -12.48 -19.72 34.00
CA LEU A 299 -13.42 -18.92 33.22
C LEU A 299 -12.84 -17.55 32.85
N MET A 300 -12.17 -16.88 33.79
CA MET A 300 -11.49 -15.62 33.55
C MET A 300 -10.32 -15.77 32.56
N ALA A 301 -9.51 -16.82 32.72
CA ALA A 301 -8.42 -17.13 31.80
C ALA A 301 -8.93 -17.45 30.39
N LYS A 302 -10.03 -18.19 30.29
CA LYS A 302 -10.71 -18.48 29.02
C LYS A 302 -11.19 -17.19 28.34
N GLY A 303 -11.86 -16.29 29.06
CA GLY A 303 -12.30 -15.01 28.50
C GLY A 303 -11.13 -14.13 28.03
N ARG A 304 -10.00 -14.14 28.76
CA ARG A 304 -8.77 -13.45 28.34
C ARG A 304 -8.19 -14.06 27.07
N LEU A 305 -8.15 -15.39 26.97
CA LEU A 305 -7.66 -16.09 25.78
C LEU A 305 -8.53 -15.79 24.56
N GLU A 306 -9.86 -15.80 24.73
CA GLU A 306 -10.79 -15.45 23.65
C GLU A 306 -10.60 -13.99 23.18
N ALA A 307 -10.40 -13.05 24.09
CA ALA A 307 -10.09 -11.66 23.74
C ALA A 307 -8.77 -11.54 22.96
N VAL A 308 -7.70 -12.19 23.44
CA VAL A 308 -6.40 -12.22 22.74
C VAL A 308 -6.52 -12.87 21.36
N SER A 309 -7.30 -13.94 21.23
CA SER A 309 -7.51 -14.60 19.93
C SER A 309 -8.25 -13.71 18.93
N ALA A 310 -9.22 -12.91 19.39
CA ALA A 310 -9.91 -11.95 18.54
C ALA A 310 -8.96 -10.83 18.08
N ASP A 311 -8.06 -10.38 18.95
CA ASP A 311 -7.03 -9.40 18.59
C ASP A 311 -5.99 -10.00 17.62
N GLU A 312 -5.61 -11.25 17.80
CA GLU A 312 -4.73 -11.99 16.89
C GLU A 312 -5.35 -12.08 15.49
N GLU A 313 -6.63 -12.45 15.37
CA GLU A 313 -7.35 -12.48 14.09
C GLU A 313 -7.37 -11.10 13.41
N ARG A 314 -7.57 -10.03 14.18
CA ARG A 314 -7.51 -8.65 13.67
C ARG A 314 -6.12 -8.31 13.15
N ILE A 315 -5.07 -8.64 13.91
CA ILE A 315 -3.68 -8.41 13.51
C ILE A 315 -3.33 -9.22 12.26
N SER A 316 -3.74 -10.49 12.17
CA SER A 316 -3.56 -11.30 10.97
C SER A 316 -4.25 -10.68 9.75
N SER A 317 -5.50 -10.21 9.90
CA SER A 317 -6.20 -9.54 8.80
C SER A 317 -5.52 -8.24 8.35
N LEU A 318 -4.93 -7.50 9.28
CA LEU A 318 -4.15 -6.29 8.99
C LEU A 318 -2.84 -6.64 8.28
N ALA A 319 -2.15 -7.70 8.73
CA ALA A 319 -0.95 -8.20 8.08
C ALA A 319 -1.24 -8.64 6.63
N ASP A 320 -2.33 -9.35 6.39
CA ASP A 320 -2.75 -9.74 5.03
C ASP A 320 -3.02 -8.52 4.13
N ASN A 321 -3.65 -7.48 4.69
CA ASN A 321 -3.87 -6.22 3.97
C ASN A 321 -2.56 -5.50 3.64
N LEU A 322 -1.60 -5.48 4.57
CA LEU A 322 -0.28 -4.91 4.33
C LEU A 322 0.49 -5.69 3.27
N ILE A 323 0.47 -7.03 3.32
CA ILE A 323 1.06 -7.89 2.29
C ILE A 323 0.46 -7.57 0.91
N CYS A 324 -0.87 -7.47 0.81
CA CYS A 324 -1.55 -7.10 -0.44
C CYS A 324 -1.12 -5.71 -0.94
N SER A 325 -0.91 -4.75 -0.04
CA SER A 325 -0.47 -3.39 -0.40
C SER A 325 0.98 -3.36 -0.89
N LEU A 326 1.87 -4.14 -0.27
CA LEU A 326 3.26 -4.28 -0.69
C LEU A 326 3.38 -4.97 -2.04
N GLU A 327 2.57 -6.00 -2.29
CA GLU A 327 2.52 -6.65 -3.61
C GLU A 327 2.05 -5.68 -4.70
N LYS A 328 1.04 -4.83 -4.41
CA LYS A 328 0.62 -3.77 -5.35
C LYS A 328 1.75 -2.78 -5.64
N LEU A 329 2.43 -2.26 -4.61
CA LEU A 329 3.55 -1.34 -4.79
C LEU A 329 4.71 -1.96 -5.58
N LYS A 330 4.96 -3.26 -5.38
CA LYS A 330 5.95 -4.00 -6.18
C LYS A 330 5.55 -4.07 -7.65
N ASN A 331 4.29 -4.39 -7.94
CA ASN A 331 3.76 -4.42 -9.31
C ASN A 331 3.81 -3.02 -9.96
N ASP A 332 3.45 -1.97 -9.22
CA ASP A 332 3.50 -0.58 -9.68
C ASP A 332 4.93 -0.14 -9.96
N LYS A 333 5.90 -0.52 -9.12
CA LYS A 333 7.33 -0.29 -9.35
C LYS A 333 7.82 -1.01 -10.61
N GLU A 334 7.37 -2.24 -10.86
CA GLU A 334 7.69 -2.96 -12.09
C GLU A 334 7.04 -2.31 -13.32
N ALA A 335 5.82 -1.78 -13.20
CA ALA A 335 5.15 -1.04 -14.26
C ALA A 335 5.89 0.27 -14.57
N ALA A 336 6.25 1.05 -13.55
CA ALA A 336 7.01 2.30 -13.70
C ALA A 336 8.37 2.07 -14.36
N LYS A 337 9.06 0.97 -14.05
CA LYS A 337 10.31 0.59 -14.74
C LYS A 337 10.10 0.28 -16.22
N LYS A 338 9.00 -0.37 -16.59
CA LYS A 338 8.67 -0.64 -18.00
C LYS A 338 8.38 0.66 -18.75
N GLU A 339 7.58 1.54 -18.15
CA GLU A 339 7.28 2.86 -18.69
C GLU A 339 8.57 3.71 -18.86
N GLU A 340 9.49 3.68 -17.89
CA GLU A 340 10.77 4.39 -18.00
C GLU A 340 11.61 3.90 -19.20
N VAL A 341 11.59 2.59 -19.48
CA VAL A 341 12.26 2.02 -20.65
C VAL A 341 11.60 2.50 -21.94
N GLU A 342 10.27 2.48 -22.02
CA GLU A 342 9.50 2.96 -23.17
C GLU A 342 9.77 4.46 -23.42
N LEU A 343 9.74 5.30 -22.38
CA LEU A 343 10.05 6.73 -22.48
C LEU A 343 11.49 6.98 -22.94
N LYS A 344 12.47 6.17 -22.50
CA LYS A 344 13.85 6.27 -22.99
C LYS A 344 13.96 5.91 -24.47
N GLU A 345 13.16 4.97 -24.95
CA GLU A 345 13.09 4.63 -26.38
C GLU A 345 12.42 5.74 -27.20
N GLU A 346 11.29 6.27 -26.73
CA GLU A 346 10.62 7.41 -27.34
C GLU A 346 11.54 8.64 -27.40
N ALA A 347 12.27 8.95 -26.34
CA ALA A 347 13.24 10.03 -26.32
C ALA A 347 14.35 9.85 -27.37
N LYS A 348 14.82 8.62 -27.59
CA LYS A 348 15.78 8.32 -28.68
C LYS A 348 15.15 8.52 -30.06
N ILE A 349 13.88 8.17 -30.24
CA ILE A 349 13.15 8.39 -31.50
C ILE A 349 12.99 9.89 -31.75
N ILE A 350 12.58 10.66 -30.74
CA ILE A 350 12.42 12.13 -30.82
C ILE A 350 13.74 12.78 -31.24
N LYS A 351 14.86 12.43 -30.59
CA LYS A 351 16.20 12.93 -30.97
C LYS A 351 16.56 12.61 -32.43
N LYS A 352 16.27 11.39 -32.90
CA LYS A 352 16.49 11.01 -34.31
C LYS A 352 15.60 11.82 -35.26
N THR A 353 14.35 12.09 -34.89
CA THR A 353 13.45 12.91 -35.70
C THR A 353 13.88 14.38 -35.73
N GLU A 354 14.34 14.93 -34.61
CA GLU A 354 14.82 16.31 -34.49
C GLU A 354 16.04 16.56 -35.38
N ILE A 355 17.02 15.65 -35.38
CA ILE A 355 18.17 15.72 -36.30
C ILE A 355 17.72 15.71 -37.76
N LYS A 356 16.74 14.86 -38.12
CA LYS A 356 16.17 14.83 -39.48
C LYS A 356 15.46 16.14 -39.85
N PHE A 357 14.71 16.73 -38.92
CA PHE A 357 14.06 18.02 -39.13
C PHE A 357 15.08 19.15 -39.30
N SER A 358 16.11 19.22 -38.45
CA SER A 358 17.20 20.19 -38.59
C SER A 358 17.92 20.08 -39.94
N GLY A 359 18.13 18.86 -40.44
CA GLY A 359 18.67 18.63 -41.79
C GLY A 359 17.77 19.22 -42.89
N LYS A 360 16.47 18.92 -42.84
CA LYS A 360 15.49 19.46 -43.80
C LYS A 360 15.34 20.97 -43.70
N GLU A 361 15.42 21.54 -42.50
CA GLU A 361 15.35 22.97 -42.27
C GLU A 361 16.54 23.69 -42.91
N LYS A 362 17.77 23.14 -42.77
CA LYS A 362 18.95 23.65 -43.48
C LYS A 362 18.78 23.59 -44.99
N GLU A 363 18.25 22.49 -45.54
CA GLU A 363 17.95 22.38 -46.97
C GLU A 363 16.93 23.43 -47.43
N LEU A 364 15.90 23.69 -46.63
CA LEU A 364 14.89 24.72 -46.93
C LEU A 364 15.49 26.13 -46.87
N LEU A 365 16.36 26.43 -45.91
CA LEU A 365 17.06 27.71 -45.82
C LEU A 365 17.96 27.95 -47.03
N SER A 366 18.70 26.93 -47.49
CA SER A 366 19.50 27.03 -48.72
C SER A 366 18.63 27.31 -49.95
N LYS A 367 17.50 26.61 -50.10
CA LYS A 367 16.54 26.85 -51.19
C LYS A 367 15.93 28.25 -51.12
N LEU A 368 15.73 28.79 -49.92
CA LEU A 368 15.22 30.14 -49.72
C LEU A 368 16.25 31.21 -50.13
N ASP A 369 17.52 31.02 -49.80
CA ASP A 369 18.62 31.89 -50.27
C ASP A 369 18.77 31.84 -51.80
N GLU A 370 18.69 30.66 -52.40
CA GLU A 370 18.66 30.50 -53.87
C GLU A 370 17.48 31.22 -54.50
N LEU A 371 16.28 31.10 -53.93
CA LEU A 371 15.09 31.81 -54.40
C LEU A 371 15.24 33.32 -54.25
N GLU A 372 15.85 33.80 -53.18
CA GLU A 372 16.11 35.23 -52.99
C GLU A 372 17.12 35.76 -54.02
N LYS A 373 18.17 34.99 -54.33
CA LYS A 373 19.10 35.30 -55.43
C LYS A 373 18.39 35.33 -56.78
N ALA A 374 17.53 34.35 -57.05
CA ALA A 374 16.72 34.32 -58.26
C ALA A 374 15.79 35.55 -58.35
N LYS A 375 15.16 35.93 -57.24
CA LYS A 375 14.31 37.14 -57.15
C LYS A 375 15.10 38.43 -57.43
N ARG A 376 16.32 38.54 -56.90
CA ARG A 376 17.23 39.68 -57.20
C ARG A 376 17.64 39.70 -58.68
N ALA A 377 17.90 38.54 -59.27
CA ALA A 377 18.21 38.43 -60.69
C ALA A 377 17.00 38.78 -61.58
N GLU A 378 15.81 38.34 -61.18
CA GLU A 378 14.54 38.69 -61.83
C GLU A 378 14.28 40.20 -61.77
N SER A 379 14.40 40.84 -60.61
CA SER A 379 14.20 42.29 -60.49
C SER A 379 15.19 43.08 -61.34
N LEU A 380 16.45 42.63 -61.41
CA LEU A 380 17.49 43.25 -62.25
C LEU A 380 17.18 43.07 -63.74
N ALA A 381 16.66 41.90 -64.13
CA ALA A 381 16.21 41.66 -65.50
C ALA A 381 15.00 42.54 -65.86
N LEU A 382 14.05 42.71 -64.94
CA LEU A 382 12.90 43.61 -65.12
C LEU A 382 13.33 45.07 -65.25
N GLU A 383 14.25 45.56 -64.41
CA GLU A 383 14.79 46.93 -64.51
C GLU A 383 15.52 47.16 -65.84
N LYS A 384 16.30 46.18 -66.30
CA LYS A 384 16.94 46.24 -67.64
C LYS A 384 15.90 46.33 -68.75
N LEU A 385 14.84 45.51 -68.69
CA LEU A 385 13.76 45.54 -69.67
C LEU A 385 13.02 46.88 -69.62
N GLU A 386 12.73 47.42 -68.45
CA GLU A 386 12.12 48.73 -68.25
C GLU A 386 12.99 49.84 -68.88
N SER A 387 14.30 49.87 -68.58
CA SER A 387 15.22 50.83 -69.19
C SER A 387 15.32 50.70 -70.72
N MET A 388 15.16 49.49 -71.25
CA MET A 388 15.12 49.26 -72.70
C MET A 388 13.81 49.79 -73.29
N VAL A 389 12.67 49.51 -72.64
CA VAL A 389 11.35 49.99 -73.05
C VAL A 389 11.33 51.52 -73.02
N GLU A 390 11.76 52.15 -71.92
CA GLU A 390 11.88 53.61 -71.81
C GLU A 390 12.76 54.18 -72.91
N ARG A 391 13.95 53.61 -73.15
CA ARG A 391 14.80 54.04 -74.28
C ARG A 391 14.08 53.89 -75.61
N THR A 392 13.39 52.79 -75.88
CA THR A 392 12.63 52.63 -77.13
C THR A 392 11.46 53.60 -77.25
N VAL A 393 10.80 53.95 -76.15
CA VAL A 393 9.73 54.95 -76.11
C VAL A 393 10.32 56.33 -76.37
N VAL A 394 11.41 56.71 -75.69
CA VAL A 394 12.11 57.98 -75.91
C VAL A 394 12.64 58.06 -77.34
N THR A 395 13.27 57.02 -77.88
CA THR A 395 13.71 57.05 -79.30
C THR A 395 12.52 57.17 -80.23
N ARG A 396 11.39 56.49 -79.95
CA ARG A 396 10.17 56.67 -80.73
C ARG A 396 9.59 58.07 -80.58
N GLU A 397 9.62 58.68 -79.41
CA GLU A 397 9.16 60.05 -79.18
C GLU A 397 10.07 61.06 -79.88
N MET A 398 11.40 60.85 -79.90
CA MET A 398 12.36 61.68 -80.61
C MET A 398 12.26 61.50 -82.14
N ASP A 399 12.06 60.28 -82.62
CA ASP A 399 11.76 59.98 -84.03
C ASP A 399 10.35 60.49 -84.42
N SER A 400 9.42 60.56 -83.46
CA SER A 400 8.08 61.12 -83.66
C SER A 400 8.05 62.65 -83.60
N GLN A 401 9.00 63.30 -82.91
CA GLN A 401 9.20 64.76 -82.96
C GLN A 401 9.83 65.22 -84.29
N SER A 402 10.45 64.30 -85.04
CA SER A 402 11.06 64.58 -86.35
C SER A 402 10.25 64.06 -87.55
N SER A 403 9.04 63.52 -87.35
CA SER A 403 8.17 63.06 -88.44
C SER A 403 6.88 63.88 -88.58
N SER A 404 6.82 64.54 -89.73
CA SER A 404 5.64 65.05 -90.41
C SER A 404 4.43 64.11 -90.29
N THR A 405 3.25 64.68 -90.05
CA THR A 405 1.93 64.03 -90.10
C THR A 405 1.86 62.97 -91.20
N ILE A 406 1.93 61.69 -90.82
CA ILE A 406 1.83 60.57 -91.76
C ILE A 406 0.35 60.42 -92.13
N THR A 407 0.00 60.81 -93.36
CA THR A 407 -1.32 60.53 -93.94
C THR A 407 -1.38 59.06 -94.32
N ILE A 408 -2.01 58.25 -93.47
CA ILE A 408 -2.30 56.83 -93.71
C ILE A 408 -3.55 56.72 -94.58
N SER A 409 -3.56 55.76 -95.51
CA SER A 409 -4.75 55.52 -96.34
C SER A 409 -5.93 55.09 -95.47
N ARG A 410 -7.17 55.44 -95.86
CA ARG A 410 -8.38 55.06 -95.09
C ARG A 410 -8.46 53.56 -94.83
N PHE A 411 -8.05 52.73 -95.78
CA PHE A 411 -8.00 51.28 -95.63
C PHE A 411 -6.97 50.84 -94.57
N GLU A 412 -5.80 51.45 -94.54
CA GLU A 412 -4.76 51.15 -93.55
C GLU A 412 -5.17 51.63 -92.16
N TYR A 413 -5.85 52.78 -92.07
CA TYR A 413 -6.44 53.25 -90.82
C TYR A 413 -7.49 52.27 -90.29
N GLU A 414 -8.42 51.81 -91.15
CA GLU A 414 -9.44 50.83 -90.76
C GLU A 414 -8.82 49.48 -90.39
N TYR A 415 -7.77 49.03 -91.09
CA TYR A 415 -7.03 47.80 -90.79
C TYR A 415 -6.28 47.88 -89.45
N LEU A 416 -5.51 48.96 -89.21
CA LEU A 416 -4.76 49.15 -87.98
C LEU A 416 -5.68 49.40 -86.79
N SER A 417 -6.77 50.15 -86.99
CA SER A 417 -7.79 50.35 -85.95
C SER A 417 -8.49 49.03 -85.62
N GLY A 418 -8.76 48.18 -86.62
CA GLY A 418 -9.28 46.83 -86.41
C GLY A 418 -8.32 45.94 -85.61
N GLN A 419 -7.02 45.97 -85.94
CA GLN A 419 -6.00 45.21 -85.22
C GLN A 419 -5.80 45.71 -83.77
N ALA A 420 -5.83 47.02 -83.55
CA ALA A 420 -5.80 47.62 -82.22
C ALA A 420 -7.01 47.20 -81.40
N ARG A 421 -8.20 47.20 -82.01
CA ARG A 421 -9.44 46.72 -81.38
C ARG A 421 -9.38 45.24 -81.03
N HIS A 422 -8.81 44.39 -81.88
CA HIS A 422 -8.58 42.98 -81.55
C HIS A 422 -7.56 42.81 -80.41
N ALA A 423 -6.50 43.61 -80.37
CA ALA A 423 -5.56 43.60 -79.26
C ALA A 423 -6.23 44.02 -77.94
N GLU A 424 -7.06 45.06 -77.97
CA GLU A 424 -7.88 45.52 -76.85
C GLU A 424 -8.84 44.41 -76.36
N GLU A 425 -9.60 43.80 -77.27
CA GLU A 425 -10.48 42.67 -76.94
C GLU A 425 -9.73 41.48 -76.32
N THR A 426 -8.50 41.20 -76.77
CA THR A 426 -7.68 40.15 -76.13
C THR A 426 -7.16 40.53 -74.76
N ALA A 427 -6.86 41.81 -74.52
CA ALA A 427 -6.45 42.31 -73.22
C ALA A 427 -7.64 42.29 -72.24
N GLU A 428 -8.81 42.76 -72.67
CA GLU A 428 -10.05 42.71 -71.90
C GLU A 428 -10.39 41.27 -71.49
N LYS A 429 -10.35 40.30 -72.42
CA LYS A 429 -10.58 38.88 -72.10
C LYS A 429 -9.57 38.33 -71.09
N LYS A 430 -8.31 38.76 -71.14
CA LYS A 430 -7.29 38.36 -70.14
C LYS A 430 -7.56 38.97 -68.78
N VAL A 431 -8.02 40.22 -68.74
CA VAL A 431 -8.40 40.92 -67.52
C VAL A 431 -9.65 40.27 -66.92
N GLU A 432 -10.68 39.99 -67.71
CA GLU A 432 -11.88 39.26 -67.28
C GLU A 432 -11.54 37.87 -66.73
N ALA A 433 -10.64 37.14 -67.39
CA ALA A 433 -10.15 35.87 -66.88
C ALA A 433 -9.46 36.05 -65.52
N ALA A 434 -8.55 37.00 -65.38
CA ALA A 434 -7.89 37.28 -64.10
C ALA A 434 -8.90 37.66 -63.00
N MET A 435 -9.91 38.48 -63.31
CA MET A 435 -10.98 38.82 -62.37
C MET A 435 -11.79 37.59 -61.95
N ALA A 436 -12.14 36.71 -62.89
CA ALA A 436 -12.84 35.47 -62.60
C ALA A 436 -12.04 34.52 -61.69
N TRP A 437 -10.71 34.43 -61.87
CA TRP A 437 -9.84 33.66 -60.99
C TRP A 437 -9.79 34.25 -59.58
N VAL A 438 -9.74 35.59 -59.46
CA VAL A 438 -9.80 36.27 -58.16
C VAL A 438 -11.15 36.04 -57.48
N GLU A 439 -12.25 36.09 -58.22
CA GLU A 439 -13.58 35.81 -57.67
C GLU A 439 -13.75 34.36 -57.23
N ALA A 440 -13.22 33.40 -58.01
CA ALA A 440 -13.20 31.99 -57.64
C ALA A 440 -12.39 31.75 -56.35
N LEU A 441 -11.24 32.40 -56.19
CA LEU A 441 -10.46 32.36 -54.95
C LEU A 441 -11.23 32.97 -53.78
N LYS A 442 -11.89 34.13 -53.97
CA LYS A 442 -12.74 34.74 -52.95
C LYS A 442 -13.90 33.82 -52.54
N ALA A 443 -14.53 33.13 -53.49
CA ALA A 443 -15.58 32.16 -53.22
C ALA A 443 -15.06 30.94 -52.43
N SER A 444 -13.93 30.37 -52.84
CA SER A 444 -13.26 29.27 -52.11
C SER A 444 -12.89 29.67 -50.69
N THR A 445 -12.37 30.90 -50.51
CA THR A 445 -12.02 31.43 -49.19
C THR A 445 -13.26 31.55 -48.30
N LYS A 446 -14.38 32.06 -48.83
CA LYS A 446 -15.66 32.12 -48.11
C LYS A 446 -16.18 30.72 -47.74
N GLU A 447 -16.05 29.75 -48.63
CA GLU A 447 -16.44 28.36 -48.36
C GLU A 447 -15.62 27.75 -47.23
N ILE A 448 -14.29 27.97 -47.23
CA ILE A 448 -13.40 27.52 -46.16
C ILE A 448 -13.81 28.14 -44.82
N VAL A 449 -14.06 29.45 -44.79
CA VAL A 449 -14.51 30.16 -43.57
C VAL A 449 -15.85 29.60 -43.06
N MET A 450 -16.82 29.34 -43.94
CA MET A 450 -18.08 28.72 -43.53
C MET A 450 -17.87 27.31 -42.96
N LYS A 451 -16.99 26.50 -43.58
CA LYS A 451 -16.66 25.15 -43.09
C LYS A 451 -16.01 25.18 -41.71
N THR A 452 -15.06 26.09 -41.49
CA THR A 452 -14.42 26.26 -40.18
C THR A 452 -15.42 26.72 -39.13
N GLU A 453 -16.28 27.68 -39.46
CA GLU A 453 -17.30 28.19 -38.54
C GLU A 453 -18.38 27.14 -38.23
N THR A 454 -18.74 26.25 -39.17
CA THR A 454 -19.62 25.11 -38.88
C THR A 454 -18.96 24.09 -37.97
N LEU A 455 -17.66 23.82 -38.15
CA LEU A 455 -16.90 22.89 -37.32
C LEU A 455 -16.75 23.43 -35.89
N GLU A 456 -16.51 24.74 -35.73
CA GLU A 456 -16.48 25.40 -34.42
C GLU A 456 -17.85 25.38 -33.72
N ARG A 457 -18.95 25.56 -34.46
CA ARG A 457 -20.30 25.42 -33.88
C ARG A 457 -20.61 23.98 -33.47
N GLU A 458 -20.12 22.99 -34.21
CA GLU A 458 -20.27 21.58 -33.88
C GLU A 458 -19.44 21.21 -32.65
N SER A 459 -18.17 21.64 -32.59
CA SER A 459 -17.30 21.41 -31.43
C SER A 459 -17.83 22.10 -30.16
N GLY A 460 -18.34 23.33 -30.30
CA GLY A 460 -18.98 24.05 -29.20
C GLY A 460 -20.24 23.35 -28.67
N LYS A 461 -21.07 22.77 -29.55
CA LYS A 461 -22.24 21.97 -29.12
C LYS A 461 -21.82 20.69 -28.39
N THR A 462 -20.78 20.00 -28.87
CA THR A 462 -20.28 18.80 -28.19
C THR A 462 -19.69 19.11 -26.81
N MET A 463 -18.98 20.25 -26.64
CA MET A 463 -18.50 20.64 -25.31
C MET A 463 -19.65 20.94 -24.34
N VAL A 464 -20.69 21.66 -24.78
CA VAL A 464 -21.85 21.96 -23.91
C VAL A 464 -22.61 20.67 -23.53
N GLU A 465 -22.70 19.69 -24.42
CA GLU A 465 -23.28 18.38 -24.12
C GLU A 465 -22.42 17.57 -23.13
N GLU A 466 -21.09 17.63 -23.27
CA GLU A 466 -20.12 17.00 -22.37
C GLU A 466 -20.12 17.64 -20.98
N GLU A 467 -20.20 18.97 -20.88
CA GLU A 467 -20.36 19.69 -19.60
C GLU A 467 -21.69 19.34 -18.92
N ARG A 468 -22.79 19.27 -19.67
CA ARG A 468 -24.09 18.83 -19.14
C ARG A 468 -24.08 17.36 -18.71
N ALA A 469 -23.35 16.50 -19.40
CA ALA A 469 -23.16 15.11 -19.00
C ALA A 469 -22.31 15.01 -17.73
N SER A 470 -21.23 15.78 -17.63
CA SER A 470 -20.36 15.88 -16.47
C SER A 470 -21.10 16.41 -15.24
N PHE A 471 -21.94 17.43 -15.40
CA PHE A 471 -22.78 17.94 -14.31
C PHE A 471 -23.80 16.91 -13.82
N ARG A 472 -24.43 16.15 -14.74
CA ARG A 472 -25.33 15.04 -14.37
C ARG A 472 -24.57 13.92 -13.64
N MET A 473 -23.37 13.58 -14.09
CA MET A 473 -22.50 12.61 -13.44
C MET A 473 -22.11 13.07 -12.02
N GLN A 474 -21.65 14.31 -11.87
CA GLN A 474 -21.27 14.88 -10.58
C GLN A 474 -22.44 14.93 -9.59
N ARG A 475 -23.64 15.30 -10.06
CA ARG A 475 -24.87 15.24 -9.25
C ARG A 475 -25.19 13.80 -8.83
N SER A 476 -25.03 12.83 -9.73
CA SER A 476 -25.25 11.42 -9.40
C SER A 476 -24.25 10.88 -8.38
N LEU A 477 -22.98 11.30 -8.46
CA LEU A 477 -21.95 10.95 -7.47
C LEU A 477 -22.22 11.61 -6.11
N SER A 478 -22.72 12.84 -6.10
CA SER A 478 -23.08 13.55 -4.87
C SER A 478 -24.29 12.91 -4.19
N ILE A 479 -25.32 12.53 -4.95
CA ILE A 479 -26.46 11.76 -4.44
C ILE A 479 -26.00 10.39 -3.91
N LYS A 480 -25.10 9.70 -4.63
CA LYS A 480 -24.54 8.42 -4.19
C LYS A 480 -23.78 8.55 -2.87
N ARG A 481 -22.98 9.62 -2.69
CA ARG A 481 -22.31 9.93 -1.41
C ARG A 481 -23.31 10.20 -0.29
N LEU A 482 -24.35 10.98 -0.55
CA LEU A 482 -25.38 11.29 0.45
C LEU A 482 -26.11 10.02 0.90
N VAL A 483 -26.51 9.17 -0.04
CA VAL A 483 -27.11 7.86 0.26
C VAL A 483 -26.16 6.95 1.04
N GLN A 484 -24.87 6.96 0.71
CA GLN A 484 -23.87 6.15 1.42
C GLN A 484 -23.67 6.63 2.86
N ASN A 485 -23.57 7.94 3.07
CA ASN A 485 -23.49 8.54 4.41
C ASN A 485 -24.76 8.26 5.23
N GLU A 486 -25.93 8.23 4.59
CA GLU A 486 -27.20 7.93 5.25
C GLU A 486 -27.31 6.43 5.61
N ILE A 487 -26.79 5.53 4.76
CA ILE A 487 -26.65 4.09 5.08
C ILE A 487 -25.65 3.87 6.23
N GLU A 488 -24.56 4.63 6.28
CA GLU A 488 -23.60 4.58 7.39
C GLU A 488 -24.23 5.08 8.68
N LYS A 489 -25.00 6.18 8.62
CA LYS A 489 -25.78 6.68 9.76
C LYS A 489 -26.82 5.67 10.27
N PHE A 490 -27.54 4.98 9.38
CA PHE A 490 -28.47 3.91 9.78
C PHE A 490 -27.76 2.67 10.36
N LYS A 491 -26.49 2.42 9.99
CA LYS A 491 -25.69 1.35 10.61
C LYS A 491 -25.24 1.74 12.01
N GLU A 492 -24.87 3.01 12.23
CA GLU A 492 -24.53 3.56 13.55
C GLU A 492 -25.74 3.59 14.48
N GLU A 493 -26.91 4.06 14.01
CA GLU A 493 -28.18 4.05 14.76
C GLU A 493 -28.70 2.62 15.07
N SER A 494 -28.18 1.58 14.41
CA SER A 494 -28.54 0.17 14.70
C SER A 494 -27.66 -0.48 15.78
N ALA A 495 -26.53 0.14 16.14
CA ALA A 495 -25.62 -0.34 17.19
C ALA A 495 -25.93 0.30 18.57
N GLU A 496 -26.62 1.43 18.59
CA GLU A 496 -27.03 2.15 19.79
C GLU A 496 -28.55 2.31 19.79
N ASP A 497 -29.29 1.31 20.28
CA ASP A 497 -30.50 1.54 21.10
C ASP A 497 -31.20 0.22 21.49
N LYS A 498 -30.91 -0.21 22.72
CA LYS A 498 -31.83 -0.96 23.57
C LYS A 498 -32.59 0.07 24.43
N SER A 499 -33.82 0.42 24.06
CA SER A 499 -34.97 0.65 24.96
C SER A 499 -36.05 1.56 24.34
N SER A 500 -37.31 1.28 24.71
CA SER A 500 -38.52 2.12 24.54
C SER A 500 -39.30 2.06 23.21
N SER A 501 -40.22 1.08 23.16
CA SER A 501 -41.69 1.22 23.04
C SER A 501 -42.34 2.47 22.39
N LEU A 502 -43.18 2.18 21.38
CA LEU A 502 -44.54 2.69 21.09
C LEU A 502 -44.76 3.77 19.99
N VAL A 503 -45.27 3.27 18.85
CA VAL A 503 -46.35 3.81 17.97
C VAL A 503 -46.15 5.19 17.32
N VAL A 504 -46.09 5.21 15.98
CA VAL A 504 -47.11 5.80 15.08
C VAL A 504 -46.74 5.49 13.61
N SER A 505 -47.75 5.00 12.91
CA SER A 505 -47.88 4.77 11.48
C SER A 505 -47.40 5.93 10.60
N SER A 506 -46.77 5.63 9.46
CA SER A 506 -47.30 5.93 8.10
C SER A 506 -46.24 5.76 7.01
N SER A 507 -46.53 4.89 6.06
CA SER A 507 -45.91 4.88 4.73
C SER A 507 -46.46 6.02 3.87
N PRO A 508 -45.73 6.46 2.83
CA PRO A 508 -46.42 6.85 1.60
C PRO A 508 -45.81 6.22 0.34
N LYS A 509 -46.67 5.53 -0.40
CA LYS A 509 -46.51 5.21 -1.83
C LYS A 509 -46.73 6.49 -2.66
N PRO A 510 -46.01 6.72 -3.77
CA PRO A 510 -46.38 7.77 -4.70
C PRO A 510 -47.50 7.29 -5.64
N VAL A 511 -48.57 8.09 -5.67
CA VAL A 511 -49.72 7.96 -6.57
C VAL A 511 -49.38 8.60 -7.92
N ARG A 512 -49.55 7.82 -9.00
CA ARG A 512 -49.74 8.33 -10.36
C ARG A 512 -51.07 9.07 -10.44
N ARG A 513 -51.08 10.34 -10.86
CA ARG A 513 -52.16 10.90 -11.69
C ARG A 513 -51.64 11.88 -12.74
N SER A 514 -52.05 11.57 -13.96
CA SER A 514 -52.14 12.40 -15.15
C SER A 514 -53.27 13.43 -15.04
N VAL A 515 -53.09 14.64 -15.57
CA VAL A 515 -54.11 15.38 -16.34
C VAL A 515 -53.40 16.24 -17.40
N ARG A 516 -53.86 16.09 -18.65
CA ARG A 516 -53.49 16.85 -19.86
C ARG A 516 -54.29 18.15 -19.92
N ILE A 517 -53.88 19.10 -20.78
CA ILE A 517 -54.69 19.94 -21.72
C ILE A 517 -53.67 20.92 -22.34
N SER A 518 -53.13 20.69 -23.54
CA SER A 518 -53.67 20.80 -24.91
C SER A 518 -53.57 22.19 -25.55
N GLY A 519 -52.98 22.23 -26.73
CA GLY A 519 -52.98 23.33 -27.73
C GLY A 519 -52.00 22.96 -28.86
N ARG A 520 -52.29 21.90 -29.62
CA ARG A 520 -52.86 21.90 -30.99
C ARG A 520 -51.97 22.58 -32.04
N PHE A 521 -51.30 21.78 -32.87
CA PHE A 521 -51.52 21.69 -34.33
C PHE A 521 -50.99 20.32 -34.84
N THR A 522 -51.83 19.62 -35.60
CA THR A 522 -51.53 18.56 -36.58
C THR A 522 -52.09 19.07 -37.93
N PRO A 523 -52.07 18.37 -39.09
CA PRO A 523 -51.50 17.06 -39.49
C PRO A 523 -50.76 17.08 -40.89
N VAL A 524 -49.81 16.19 -41.23
CA VAL A 524 -49.93 14.93 -42.05
C VAL A 524 -49.51 15.02 -43.55
N GLN A 525 -48.82 13.93 -43.98
CA GLN A 525 -48.63 13.34 -45.33
C GLN A 525 -47.97 14.19 -46.43
N GLY A 526 -47.16 13.67 -47.34
CA GLY A 526 -46.82 12.30 -47.74
C GLY A 526 -46.43 12.34 -49.23
N GLY A 527 -45.46 11.55 -49.69
CA GLY A 527 -45.17 11.47 -51.12
C GLY A 527 -43.82 10.83 -51.48
N LYS A 528 -43.87 9.74 -52.23
CA LYS A 528 -42.76 8.84 -52.63
C LYS A 528 -42.08 9.24 -53.97
N THR A 529 -41.00 8.50 -54.26
CA THR A 529 -40.38 8.14 -55.57
C THR A 529 -39.30 9.11 -56.12
N ARG A 530 -38.25 8.72 -56.85
CA ARG A 530 -37.83 7.45 -57.50
C ARG A 530 -36.31 7.48 -57.81
N ARG A 531 -35.71 6.30 -58.00
CA ARG A 531 -34.38 5.95 -58.55
C ARG A 531 -34.08 6.65 -59.90
N TYR A 532 -32.83 6.89 -60.35
CA TYR A 532 -31.87 5.90 -60.89
C TYR A 532 -30.49 6.52 -61.29
N SER A 533 -29.43 5.68 -61.17
CA SER A 533 -28.18 5.54 -62.00
C SER A 533 -27.18 6.72 -62.07
N SER A 534 -25.85 6.58 -62.14
CA SER A 534 -24.90 5.49 -62.46
C SER A 534 -23.49 5.89 -62.00
N GLY A 535 -22.74 5.03 -61.28
CA GLY A 535 -21.53 4.34 -61.80
C GLY A 535 -20.22 5.00 -61.30
N ASN A 536 -19.07 4.35 -61.14
CA ASN A 536 -18.66 2.96 -61.15
C ASN A 536 -17.19 2.90 -60.62
N ARG A 537 -16.74 1.72 -60.14
CA ARG A 537 -15.34 1.25 -59.85
C ARG A 537 -14.74 1.67 -58.49
N GLY A 538 -14.24 0.76 -57.63
CA GLY A 538 -14.01 -0.67 -57.80
C GLY A 538 -13.62 -1.41 -56.51
N THR A 539 -13.81 -2.73 -56.58
CA THR A 539 -13.00 -3.81 -55.97
C THR A 539 -13.09 -4.05 -54.46
N THR A 540 -13.99 -4.97 -54.07
CA THR A 540 -13.71 -6.01 -53.07
C THR A 540 -14.17 -7.37 -53.63
N PRO A 541 -13.51 -8.46 -53.25
CA PRO A 541 -14.24 -9.52 -52.54
C PRO A 541 -13.34 -10.12 -51.42
N SER A 542 -13.80 -10.48 -50.22
CA SER A 542 -14.76 -11.54 -49.96
C SER A 542 -14.90 -11.74 -48.44
N TYR A 543 -16.16 -11.81 -47.99
CA TYR A 543 -16.78 -12.65 -46.95
C TYR A 543 -15.94 -13.23 -45.79
N PHE A 544 -16.35 -12.94 -44.54
CA PHE A 544 -16.79 -13.93 -43.53
C PHE A 544 -17.60 -13.23 -42.42
N VAL A 545 -18.88 -13.59 -42.25
CA VAL A 545 -19.75 -13.17 -41.14
C VAL A 545 -19.90 -14.33 -40.16
N ILE A 546 -19.21 -14.27 -39.02
CA ILE A 546 -19.44 -15.20 -37.91
C ILE A 546 -20.54 -14.63 -37.01
N LYS A 547 -21.69 -15.31 -37.01
CA LYS A 547 -22.83 -15.04 -36.12
C LYS A 547 -22.42 -15.29 -34.67
N LYS A 548 -22.52 -14.25 -33.83
CA LYS A 548 -22.35 -14.33 -32.37
C LYS A 548 -23.45 -15.24 -31.77
N LYS A 549 -23.08 -16.42 -31.27
CA LYS A 549 -23.94 -17.24 -30.39
C LYS A 549 -23.82 -16.72 -28.95
N LYS A 550 -24.93 -16.28 -28.36
CA LYS A 550 -25.06 -16.01 -26.92
C LYS A 550 -24.87 -17.32 -26.14
N LYS A 551 -23.78 -17.46 -25.40
CA LYS A 551 -23.62 -18.51 -24.38
C LYS A 551 -24.30 -18.05 -23.09
N LYS A 552 -25.33 -18.78 -22.64
CA LYS A 552 -25.86 -18.70 -21.27
C LYS A 552 -24.87 -19.41 -20.35
N VAL A 553 -24.42 -18.75 -19.30
CA VAL A 553 -23.58 -19.34 -18.25
C VAL A 553 -24.49 -20.06 -17.25
N PRO A 554 -24.28 -21.35 -16.92
CA PRO A 554 -24.99 -22.00 -15.82
C PRO A 554 -24.47 -21.50 -14.47
N ASN A 555 -25.41 -21.20 -13.58
CA ASN A 555 -25.19 -20.70 -12.23
C ASN A 555 -24.49 -21.74 -11.33
N LEU A 556 -23.30 -21.44 -10.82
CA LEU A 556 -22.42 -22.32 -10.03
C LEU A 556 -22.85 -22.53 -8.56
N VAL A 557 -24.02 -22.01 -8.15
CA VAL A 557 -24.48 -22.05 -6.75
C VAL A 557 -25.16 -23.38 -6.36
N LYS A 558 -25.13 -24.42 -7.21
CA LYS A 558 -25.78 -25.72 -6.92
C LYS A 558 -24.86 -26.86 -6.50
N PHE A 559 -23.55 -26.63 -6.34
CA PHE A 559 -22.59 -27.69 -5.97
C PHE A 559 -22.31 -27.85 -4.46
N PHE A 560 -22.84 -27.00 -3.59
CA PHE A 560 -22.50 -27.03 -2.15
C PHE A 560 -23.67 -27.27 -1.18
N SER A 561 -24.73 -27.95 -1.61
CA SER A 561 -25.82 -28.31 -0.70
C SER A 561 -26.30 -29.76 -0.86
N ARG A 562 -25.57 -30.71 -0.26
CA ARG A 562 -26.07 -31.92 0.44
C ARG A 562 -24.97 -32.97 0.60
N LYS A 563 -24.56 -33.22 1.85
CA LYS A 563 -24.82 -34.49 2.55
C LYS A 563 -24.21 -34.42 3.95
N ARG A 564 -25.09 -34.50 4.94
CA ARG A 564 -24.79 -34.79 6.33
C ARG A 564 -25.55 -36.08 6.59
N ASP A 565 -24.86 -37.20 6.71
CA ASP A 565 -25.40 -38.44 7.27
C ASP A 565 -24.30 -39.08 8.13
N LYS A 566 -24.64 -39.26 9.41
CA LYS A 566 -23.93 -40.07 10.39
C LYS A 566 -24.61 -41.44 10.40
N SER A 567 -23.85 -42.54 10.47
CA SER A 567 -24.03 -43.62 11.46
C SER A 567 -23.14 -44.84 11.22
N SER A 568 -22.51 -45.29 12.32
CA SER A 568 -22.24 -46.67 12.75
C SER A 568 -21.30 -47.60 11.94
N LEU A 569 -20.20 -48.02 12.59
CA LEU A 569 -19.84 -49.41 12.97
C LEU A 569 -18.43 -49.36 13.63
N GLU A 570 -18.29 -49.56 14.95
CA GLU A 570 -17.87 -50.83 15.60
C GLU A 570 -16.55 -51.43 15.08
N GLN A 571 -15.44 -51.17 15.79
CA GLN A 571 -14.63 -52.16 16.53
C GLN A 571 -13.55 -51.46 17.37
#